data_AF-A0A2V6BF27-F1
#
_entry.id   AF-A0A2V6BF27-F1
#
_cell.length_a   1.000
_cell.length_b   1.000
_cell.length_c   1.000
_cell.angle_alpha   90.00
_cell.angle_beta   90.00
_cell.angle_gamma   90.00
#
_symmetry.space_group_name_H-M   'P 1'
#
loop_
_entity.id
_entity.type
_entity.pdbx_description
1 polymer ?
#
loop_
_entity_poly.entity_id
_entity_poly.type
_entity_poly.pdbx_seq_one_letter_code
_entity_poly.pdbx_strand_id
1 'polypeptide(L)' 'MGQHYSLRSQSIEMTVVLKQTAGLQAPAIMSIEEIRGCFPALARTHNGYRVGYFDGPGGTQVPRTVVEVMNDYL' A
#
# COMPACT_ATOMS: atom_id res chain seq x y z
N MET A 1 -2.56 62.25 -18.11
CA MET A 1 -2.50 61.88 -16.68
C MET A 1 -3.75 61.11 -16.32
N GLY A 2 -3.65 59.85 -15.89
CA GLY A 2 -4.78 59.10 -15.32
C GLY A 2 -4.86 57.65 -15.81
N GLN A 3 -4.48 56.73 -14.94
CA GLN A 3 -4.44 55.29 -15.15
C GLN A 3 -5.84 54.70 -15.33
N HIS A 4 -6.03 53.72 -16.21
CA HIS A 4 -7.05 52.68 -16.02
C HIS A 4 -6.39 51.31 -16.28
N TYR A 5 -5.72 50.82 -15.24
CA TYR A 5 -5.09 49.51 -15.20
C TYR A 5 -6.19 48.44 -15.12
N SER A 6 -6.15 47.49 -16.04
CA SER A 6 -7.08 46.36 -16.13
C SER A 6 -6.98 45.48 -14.89
N LEU A 7 -8.02 45.50 -14.04
CA LEU A 7 -8.20 44.54 -12.94
C LEU A 7 -9.12 43.42 -13.39
N ARG A 8 -8.57 42.45 -14.13
CA ARG A 8 -9.24 41.15 -14.36
C ARG A 8 -8.18 40.12 -14.73
N SER A 9 -7.58 39.45 -13.75
CA SER A 9 -6.96 38.11 -13.87
C SER A 9 -6.27 37.65 -12.58
N GLN A 10 -6.89 37.81 -11.41
CA GLN A 10 -6.33 37.24 -10.16
C GLN A 10 -7.27 36.26 -9.44
N SER A 11 -8.43 35.94 -10.00
CA SER A 11 -9.41 35.05 -9.36
C SER A 11 -9.42 33.61 -9.87
N ILE A 12 -8.59 33.28 -10.87
CA ILE A 12 -8.52 31.91 -11.42
C ILE A 12 -7.37 31.11 -10.80
N GLU A 13 -6.24 31.76 -10.49
CA GLU A 13 -5.03 31.09 -10.00
C GLU A 13 -5.18 30.48 -8.58
N MET A 14 -5.89 31.15 -7.66
CA MET A 14 -6.01 30.66 -6.28
C MET A 14 -6.84 29.37 -6.15
N THR A 15 -7.73 29.09 -7.11
CA THR A 15 -8.59 27.89 -7.08
C THR A 15 -7.86 26.64 -7.59
N VAL A 16 -6.82 26.80 -8.41
CA VAL A 16 -6.08 25.67 -8.99
C VAL A 16 -5.08 25.07 -8.01
N VAL A 17 -4.52 25.87 -7.10
CA VAL A 17 -3.48 25.40 -6.16
C VAL A 17 -4.02 24.43 -5.10
N LEU A 18 -5.31 24.46 -4.78
CA LEU A 18 -5.93 23.53 -3.82
C LEU A 18 -6.35 22.17 -4.42
N LYS A 19 -6.30 22.00 -5.75
CA LYS A 19 -6.68 20.72 -6.39
C LYS A 19 -5.51 19.74 -6.57
N GLN A 20 -4.26 20.19 -6.43
CA GLN A 20 -3.07 19.41 -6.81
C GLN A 20 -2.36 18.69 -5.64
N THR A 21 -3.01 18.53 -4.48
CA THR A 21 -2.53 17.66 -3.39
C THR A 21 -3.50 16.53 -3.03
N ALA A 22 -4.69 16.49 -3.65
CA ALA A 22 -5.69 15.44 -3.43
C ALA A 22 -5.35 14.10 -4.13
N GLY A 23 -4.27 14.04 -4.92
CA GLY A 23 -3.96 12.94 -5.82
C GLY A 23 -2.79 12.03 -5.42
N LEU A 24 -2.04 12.36 -4.37
CA LEU A 24 -1.03 11.44 -3.84
C LEU A 24 -1.74 10.46 -2.90
N GLN A 25 -2.40 9.46 -3.50
CA GLN A 25 -2.84 8.29 -2.77
C GLN A 25 -1.60 7.71 -2.08
N ALA A 26 -1.65 7.56 -0.76
CA ALA A 26 -0.71 6.69 -0.07
C ALA A 26 -0.72 5.33 -0.80
N PRO A 27 0.44 4.67 -0.97
CA PRO A 27 0.44 3.35 -1.61
C PRO A 27 -0.61 2.49 -0.92
N ALA A 28 -1.49 1.88 -1.72
CA ALA A 28 -2.51 0.99 -1.19
C ALA A 28 -1.78 -0.18 -0.52
N ILE A 29 -1.72 -0.15 0.81
CA ILE A 29 -1.19 -1.25 1.61
C ILE A 29 -2.28 -2.31 1.65
N MET A 30 -1.90 -3.54 1.31
CA MET A 30 -2.77 -4.71 1.44
C MET A 30 -3.34 -4.82 2.86
N SER A 31 -4.59 -5.25 2.98
CA SER A 31 -5.18 -5.63 4.26
C SER A 31 -4.38 -6.75 4.93
N ILE A 32 -4.58 -6.91 6.24
CA ILE A 32 -3.94 -7.98 7.01
C ILE A 32 -4.33 -9.35 6.46
N GLU A 33 -5.59 -9.51 6.04
CA GLU A 33 -6.13 -10.73 5.47
C GLU A 33 -5.43 -11.07 4.14
N GLU A 34 -5.23 -10.08 3.27
CA GLU A 34 -4.49 -10.23 2.02
C GLU A 34 -3.03 -10.61 2.28
N ILE A 35 -2.35 -9.92 3.19
CA ILE A 35 -0.97 -10.22 3.58
C ILE A 35 -0.87 -11.66 4.10
N ARG A 36 -1.77 -12.08 5.01
CA ARG A 36 -1.75 -13.45 5.58
C ARG A 36 -2.05 -14.50 4.52
N GLY A 37 -2.82 -14.17 3.48
CA GLY A 37 -3.08 -15.03 2.33
C GLY A 37 -1.83 -15.37 1.51
N CYS A 38 -0.79 -14.52 1.56
CA CYS A 38 0.48 -14.77 0.88
C CYS A 38 1.31 -15.88 1.53
N PHE A 39 1.07 -16.24 2.80
CA PHE A 39 1.89 -17.19 3.58
C PHE A 39 1.15 -18.53 3.79
N PRO A 40 1.46 -19.59 3.03
CA PRO A 40 0.75 -20.87 3.11
C PRO A 40 0.74 -21.50 4.50
N ALA A 41 1.81 -21.31 5.28
CA ALA A 41 1.91 -21.85 6.63
C ALA A 41 0.82 -21.33 7.57
N LEU A 42 0.36 -20.09 7.40
CA LEU A 42 -0.72 -19.52 8.21
C LEU A 42 -2.08 -20.16 7.92
N ALA A 43 -2.23 -20.87 6.80
CA ALA A 43 -3.45 -21.61 6.47
C ALA A 43 -3.65 -22.88 7.33
N ARG A 44 -2.59 -23.35 8.01
CA ARG A 44 -2.63 -24.58 8.79
C ARG A 44 -3.55 -24.45 10.01
N THR A 45 -4.10 -25.59 10.41
CA THR A 45 -4.84 -25.74 11.66
C THR A 45 -4.08 -26.67 12.61
N HIS A 46 -4.17 -26.39 13.90
CA HIS A 46 -3.63 -27.21 14.98
C HIS A 46 -4.70 -27.33 16.08
N ASN A 47 -5.07 -28.55 16.45
CA ASN A 47 -6.16 -28.84 17.40
C ASN A 47 -7.48 -28.12 17.05
N GLY A 48 -7.78 -27.96 15.76
CA GLY A 48 -8.98 -27.26 15.27
C GLY A 48 -8.88 -25.73 15.23
N TYR A 49 -7.76 -25.14 15.68
CA TYR A 49 -7.55 -23.69 15.67
C TYR A 49 -6.55 -23.28 14.60
N ARG A 50 -6.69 -22.07 14.05
CA ARG A 50 -5.70 -21.51 13.12
C ARG A 50 -4.38 -21.26 13.85
N VAL A 51 -3.27 -21.62 13.22
CA VAL A 51 -1.94 -21.47 13.82
C VAL A 51 -1.54 -19.99 13.92
N GLY A 52 -0.78 -19.66 14.97
CA GLY A 52 -0.01 -18.43 15.10
C GLY A 52 1.44 -18.78 15.41
N TYR A 53 2.36 -18.30 14.58
CA TYR A 53 3.81 -18.53 14.75
C TYR A 53 4.42 -17.32 15.46
N PHE A 54 4.83 -17.52 16.71
CA PHE A 54 5.43 -16.48 17.58
C PHE A 54 6.87 -16.85 17.98
N ASP A 55 7.57 -17.54 17.08
CA ASP A 55 8.87 -18.16 17.28
C ASP A 55 9.96 -17.46 16.46
N GLY A 56 9.90 -16.12 16.37
CA GLY A 56 10.76 -15.28 15.51
C GLY A 56 12.25 -15.67 15.37
N PRO A 57 12.96 -16.15 16.41
CA PRO A 57 14.34 -16.65 16.28
C PRO A 57 14.49 -17.96 15.48
N GLY A 58 13.44 -18.79 15.39
CA GLY A 58 13.41 -20.06 14.65
C GLY A 58 13.24 -19.91 13.14
N GLY A 59 13.07 -18.68 12.65
CA GLY A 59 12.94 -18.35 11.24
C GLY A 59 11.69 -17.54 10.92
N THR A 60 11.60 -17.07 9.67
CA THR A 60 10.43 -16.36 9.16
C THR A 60 9.59 -17.28 8.28
N GLN A 61 8.29 -17.01 8.24
CA GLN A 61 7.40 -17.67 7.29
C GLN A 61 7.73 -17.21 5.87
N VAL A 62 7.64 -18.13 4.90
CA VAL A 62 7.98 -17.85 3.50
C VAL A 62 6.69 -17.64 2.69
N PRO A 63 6.55 -16.53 1.94
CA PRO A 63 5.39 -16.32 1.08
C PRO A 63 5.45 -17.22 -0.15
N ARG A 64 4.28 -17.53 -0.73
CA ARG A 64 4.15 -18.47 -1.87
C ARG A 64 5.07 -18.12 -3.04
N THR A 65 5.15 -16.84 -3.40
CA THR A 65 5.98 -16.36 -4.51
C THR A 65 7.45 -16.75 -4.38
N VAL A 66 8.00 -16.76 -3.17
CA VAL A 66 9.41 -17.17 -2.97
C VAL A 66 9.55 -18.66 -3.26
N VAL A 67 8.61 -19.50 -2.84
CA VAL A 67 8.62 -20.94 -3.11
C VAL A 67 8.49 -21.21 -4.62
N GLU A 68 7.59 -20.50 -5.29
CA GLU A 68 7.38 -20.61 -6.75
C GLU A 68 8.65 -20.26 -7.53
N VAL A 69 9.30 -19.14 -7.21
CA VAL A 69 10.56 -18.73 -7.86
C VAL A 69 11.69 -19.74 -7.60
N MET A 70 11.76 -20.32 -6.39
CA MET A 70 12.76 -21.36 -6.10
C MET A 70 12.49 -22.65 -6.87
N ASN A 71 11.23 -23.00 -7.10
CA ASN A 71 10.86 -24.16 -7.91
C ASN A 71 11.27 -23.99 -9.38
N ASP A 72 11.21 -22.77 -9.93
CA ASP A 72 11.63 -22.51 -11.31
C ASP A 72 13.16 -22.52 -11.47
N TYR A 73 13.90 -22.29 -10.39
CA TYR A 73 15.36 -22.26 -10.39
C TYR A 73 16.01 -23.65 -10.29
N LEU A 74 15.40 -24.56 -9.54
CA LEU A 74 15.91 -25.91 -9.24
C LEU A 74 15.63 -26.91 -10.36
#